data_AF-M3GFH1-F1
#
_entry.id   AF-M3GFH1-F1
#
_cell.length_a   1.000
_cell.length_b   1.000
_cell.length_c   1.000
_cell.angle_alpha   90.00
_cell.angle_beta   90.00
_cell.angle_gamma   90.00
#
_symmetry.space_group_name_H-M   'P 1'
#
loop_
_entity.id
_entity.type
_entity.pdbx_description
1 polymer ?
#
loop_
_entity_poly.entity_id
_entity_poly.type
_entity_poly.pdbx_seq_one_letter_code
_entity_poly.pdbx_strand_id
1 'polypeptide(L)' 'MQEPILKPNFQSKVVNFGLYKIKKALKEEGFEVVEKPNGKIVLVIRVGKERQK' A
#
# COMPACT_ATOMS: atom_id res chain seq x y z
N MET A 1 -2.84 26.54 25.77
CA MET A 1 -3.52 25.38 25.17
C MET A 1 -2.43 24.51 24.56
N GLN A 2 -2.25 23.27 25.01
CA GLN A 2 -1.22 22.38 24.45
C GLN A 2 -1.70 21.82 23.11
N GLU A 3 -0.86 21.93 22.08
CA GLU A 3 -1.08 21.35 20.76
C GLU A 3 -1.21 19.83 20.87
N PRO A 4 -2.12 19.18 20.12
CA PRO A 4 -2.29 17.73 20.18
C PRO A 4 -1.03 17.05 19.67
N ILE A 5 -0.32 16.39 20.60
CA ILE A 5 0.85 15.56 20.33
C ILE A 5 0.43 14.48 19.33
N LEU A 6 0.97 14.52 18.12
CA LEU A 6 0.81 13.47 17.11
C LEU A 6 1.30 12.16 17.72
N LYS A 7 0.36 11.33 18.18
CA LYS A 7 0.69 10.01 18.73
C LYS A 7 1.50 9.27 17.66
N PRO A 8 2.73 8.81 17.96
CA PRO A 8 3.50 8.04 17.01
C PRO A 8 2.63 6.86 16.61
N ASN A 9 2.36 6.78 15.31
CA ASN A 9 1.53 5.76 14.70
C ASN A 9 2.05 4.41 15.21
N PHE A 10 1.32 3.77 16.12
CA PHE A 10 1.68 2.47 16.68
C PHE A 10 1.61 1.49 15.50
N GLN A 11 2.71 1.39 14.76
CA GLN A 11 2.91 0.32 13.79
C GLN A 11 2.96 -0.94 14.63
N SER A 12 1.82 -1.63 14.70
CA SER A 12 1.73 -2.98 15.25
C SER A 12 2.92 -3.77 14.73
N LYS A 13 3.77 -4.28 15.65
CA LYS A 13 4.90 -5.15 15.31
C LYS A 13 4.45 -6.45 14.64
N VAL A 14 3.15 -6.76 14.72
CA VAL A 14 2.53 -7.92 14.08
C VAL A 14 2.03 -7.50 12.71
N VAL A 15 2.65 -8.08 11.68
CA VAL A 15 2.25 -7.94 10.28
C VAL A 15 1.50 -9.19 9.84
N ASN A 16 0.45 -9.01 9.03
CA ASN A 16 -0.24 -10.15 8.43
C ASN A 16 0.67 -10.78 7.36
N PHE A 17 1.12 -12.02 7.60
CA PHE A 17 2.05 -12.71 6.69
C PHE A 17 1.45 -13.02 5.32
N GLY A 18 0.14 -13.31 5.24
CA GLY A 18 -0.55 -13.49 3.96
C GLY A 18 -0.56 -12.20 3.16
N LEU A 19 -0.88 -11.08 3.81
CA LEU A 19 -0.87 -9.75 3.21
C LEU A 19 0.53 -9.36 2.70
N TYR A 20 1.57 -9.66 3.48
CA TYR A 20 2.96 -9.46 3.09
C TYR A 20 3.33 -10.26 1.82
N LYS A 21 2.97 -11.55 1.76
CA LYS A 21 3.24 -12.38 0.58
C LYS A 21 2.53 -11.86 -0.67
N ILE A 22 1.27 -11.48 -0.56
CA ILE A 22 0.49 -10.90 -1.67
C ILE A 22 1.16 -9.62 -2.17
N LYS A 23 1.53 -8.71 -1.25
CA LYS A 23 2.23 -7.46 -1.60
C LYS A 23 3.58 -7.72 -2.27
N LYS A 24 4.32 -8.74 -1.82
CA LYS A 24 5.61 -9.12 -2.39
C LYS A 24 5.46 -9.66 -3.81
N ALA A 25 4.55 -10.61 -4.02
CA ALA A 25 4.30 -11.22 -5.34
C ALA A 25 3.87 -10.17 -6.38
N LEU A 26 2.93 -9.30 -6.03
CA LEU A 26 2.47 -8.23 -6.93
C LEU A 26 3.61 -7.27 -7.32
N LYS A 27 4.52 -6.95 -6.39
CA LYS A 27 5.70 -6.14 -6.69
C LYS A 27 6.69 -6.86 -7.60
N GLU A 28 6.91 -8.16 -7.39
CA GLU A 28 7.78 -8.99 -8.24
C GLU A 28 7.24 -9.12 -9.67
N GLU A 29 5.91 -9.14 -9.84
CA GLU A 29 5.24 -9.09 -11.14
C GLU A 29 5.25 -7.69 -11.80
N GLY A 30 5.81 -6.69 -11.13
CA GLY A 30 5.96 -5.33 -11.67
C GLY A 30 4.76 -4.41 -11.44
N PHE A 31 3.79 -4.82 -10.61
CA PHE A 31 2.67 -3.96 -10.25
C PHE A 31 3.06 -2.91 -9.22
N GLU A 32 2.48 -1.72 -9.36
CA GLU A 32 2.55 -0.65 -8.37
C GLU A 32 1.51 -0.91 -7.26
N VAL A 33 1.97 -1.05 -6.02
CA VAL A 33 1.13 -1.45 -4.87
C VAL A 33 1.31 -0.48 -3.70
N VAL A 34 0.21 0.05 -3.19
CA VAL A 34 0.18 0.99 -2.05
C VAL A 34 -0.51 0.34 -0.86
N GLU A 35 0.11 0.44 0.33
CA GLU A 35 -0.50 0.01 1.59
C GLU A 35 -1.10 1.23 2.29
N LYS A 36 -2.39 1.15 2.63
CA LYS A 36 -3.09 2.20 3.36
C LYS A 36 -2.93 2.02 4.88
N PRO A 37 -3.02 3.09 5.68
CA PRO A 37 -2.93 3.02 7.15
C PRO A 37 -3.98 2.11 7.82
N ASN A 38 -5.06 1.78 7.11
CA ASN A 38 -6.10 0.85 7.56
C ASN A 38 -5.83 -0.63 7.19
N GLY A 39 -4.62 -0.96 6.72
CA GLY A 39 -4.24 -2.33 6.35
C GLY A 39 -4.77 -2.81 5.00
N LYS A 40 -5.42 -1.94 4.21
CA LYS A 40 -5.86 -2.29 2.86
C LYS A 40 -4.71 -2.12 1.86
N ILE A 41 -4.56 -3.09 0.95
CA ILE A 41 -3.68 -2.99 -0.22
C ILE A 41 -4.48 -2.40 -1.39
N VAL A 42 -3.86 -1.49 -2.14
CA VAL A 42 -4.40 -0.94 -3.39
C VAL A 42 -3.43 -1.24 -4.53
N LEU A 43 -3.95 -1.80 -5.62
CA LEU A 43 -3.25 -2.01 -6.88
C LEU A 43 -3.43 -0.79 -7.78
N VAL A 44 -2.34 -0.25 -8.33
CA VAL A 44 -2.37 0.88 -9.25
C VAL A 44 -2.19 0.36 -10.68
N ILE A 45 -3.21 0.56 -11.51
CA ILE A 45 -3.18 0.23 -12.94
C ILE A 45 -3.16 1.53 -13.73
N ARG A 46 -2.07 1.78 -14.47
CA ARG A 46 -1.96 2.93 -15.37
C ARG A 46 -2.40 2.50 -16.76
N VAL A 47 -3.58 2.94 -17.17
CA VAL A 47 -4.09 2.68 -18.53
C VAL A 47 -3.61 3.80 -19.45
N GLY A 48 -2.69 3.51 -20.36
CA GLY A 48 -2.36 4.42 -21.45
C GLY A 48 -3.50 4.40 -22.48
N LYS A 49 -3.96 5.56 -22.95
CA LYS A 49 -4.80 5.61 -24.15
C LYS A 49 -3.95 5.11 -25.32
N GLU A 50 -4.27 3.93 -25.82
CA GLU A 50 -3.76 3.43 -27.09
C GLU A 50 -4.08 4.50 -28.15
N ARG A 51 -3.05 5.12 -28.73
CA ARG A 51 -3.26 5.99 -29.89
C ARG A 51 -3.59 5.05 -31.05
N GLN A 52 -4.88 4.91 -31.36
CA GLN A 52 -5.32 4.35 -32.64
C GLN A 52 -4.61 5.14 -33.74
N LYS A 53 -3.83 4.44 -34.55
CA LYS A 53 -3.06 4.99 -35.65
C LYS A 53 -3.82 4.78 -36.95
#